data_AF-W4KKT3-F1
#
_entry.id   AF-W4KKT3-F1
#
_cell.length_a   1.000
_cell.length_b   1.000
_cell.length_c   1.000
_cell.angle_alpha   90.00
_cell.angle_beta   90.00
_cell.angle_gamma   90.00
#
_symmetry.space_group_name_H-M   'P 1'
#
loop_
_entity.id
_entity.type
_entity.pdbx_description
1 polymer ?
#
loop_
_entity_poly.entity_id
_entity_poly.type
_entity_poly.pdbx_seq_one_letter_code
_entity_poly.pdbx_strand_id
1 'polypeptide(L)' 'VKKKVAELSGITSIIHNICPNTCAAYTSPYADLDKCPLCHRSQYDEVHLALTGKKKPRQQFHTISLGP' A
#
# COMPACT_ATOMS: atom_id res chain seq x y z
N VAL A 1 -6.54 -9.22 16.46
CA VAL A 1 -7.90 -9.33 15.89
C VAL A 1 -7.89 -9.73 14.42
N LYS A 2 -7.23 -9.00 13.49
CA LYS A 2 -7.22 -9.33 12.04
C LYS A 2 -6.77 -10.77 11.67
N LYS A 3 -5.72 -11.31 12.31
CA LYS A 3 -5.26 -12.70 12.06
C LYS A 3 -6.28 -13.77 12.45
N LYS A 4 -6.93 -13.62 13.62
CA LYS A 4 -7.95 -14.57 14.10
C LYS A 4 -9.22 -14.55 13.24
N VAL A 5 -9.60 -13.40 12.68
CA VAL A 5 -10.72 -13.31 11.74
C VAL A 5 -10.37 -14.02 10.44
N ALA A 6 -9.16 -13.85 9.89
CA ALA A 6 -8.74 -14.53 8.66
C ALA A 6 -8.74 -16.05 8.77
N GLU A 7 -8.33 -16.61 9.91
CA GLU A 7 -8.37 -18.06 10.17
C GLU A 7 -9.80 -18.60 10.28
N LEU A 8 -10.74 -17.81 10.83
CA LEU A 8 -12.12 -18.25 11.07
C LEU A 8 -13.06 -18.02 9.89
N SER A 9 -12.85 -16.98 9.08
CA SER A 9 -13.73 -16.62 7.96
C SER A 9 -13.14 -16.91 6.58
N GLY A 10 -11.88 -17.36 6.49
CA GLY A 10 -11.17 -17.47 5.21
C GLY A 10 -10.85 -16.13 4.55
N ILE A 11 -11.18 -15.00 5.20
CA ILE A 11 -11.02 -13.67 4.62
C ILE A 11 -9.61 -13.15 4.93
N THR A 12 -8.77 -13.07 3.91
CA THR A 12 -7.43 -12.50 4.00
C THR A 12 -7.41 -11.09 3.41
N SER A 13 -6.73 -10.14 4.05
CA SER A 13 -6.57 -8.78 3.51
C SER A 13 -5.13 -8.59 3.03
N ILE A 14 -4.99 -8.36 1.74
CA ILE A 14 -3.73 -8.02 1.08
C ILE A 14 -3.67 -6.49 0.98
N ILE A 15 -2.59 -5.90 1.50
CA ILE A 15 -2.41 -4.45 1.51
C ILE A 15 -1.41 -4.07 0.44
N HIS A 16 -1.80 -3.15 -0.44
CA HIS A 16 -0.92 -2.57 -1.44
C HIS A 16 -0.87 -1.06 -1.30
N ASN A 17 0.32 -0.48 -1.42
CA ASN A 17 0.46 0.96 -1.51
C ASN A 17 0.00 1.42 -2.90
N ILE A 18 -0.63 2.58 -2.99
CA ILE A 18 -1.09 3.15 -4.26
C ILE A 18 -0.76 4.64 -4.36
N CYS A 19 -0.66 5.14 -5.59
CA CYS A 19 -0.53 6.58 -5.84
C CYS A 19 -1.88 7.28 -5.61
N PRO A 20 -1.93 8.38 -4.83
CA PRO A 20 -3.19 9.06 -4.58
C PRO A 20 -3.77 9.82 -5.77
N ASN A 21 -2.96 10.09 -6.80
CA ASN A 21 -3.40 10.85 -7.97
C ASN A 21 -3.91 9.96 -9.11
N THR A 22 -3.30 8.79 -9.28
CA THR A 22 -3.53 7.91 -10.45
C THR A 22 -4.05 6.54 -10.08
N CYS A 23 -4.17 6.24 -8.77
CA CYS A 23 -4.50 4.92 -8.23
C CYS A 23 -3.52 3.81 -8.67
N ALA A 24 -2.38 4.14 -9.27
CA ALA A 24 -1.37 3.17 -9.67
C ALA A 24 -0.86 2.42 -8.44
N ALA A 25 -0.95 1.10 -8.46
CA ALA A 25 -0.53 0.25 -7.37
C ALA A 25 0.96 -0.09 -7.47
N TYR A 26 1.67 0.04 -6.35
CA TYR A 26 3.08 -0.31 -6.23
C TYR A 26 3.18 -1.80 -5.89
N THR A 27 2.88 -2.64 -6.88
CA THR A 27 2.93 -4.10 -6.78
C THR A 27 3.95 -4.65 -7.76
N SER A 28 4.55 -5.80 -7.43
CA SER A 28 5.48 -6.57 -8.26
C SER A 28 6.47 -5.72 -9.08
N PRO A 29 6.33 -5.49 -10.41
CA PRO A 29 7.33 -4.73 -11.19
C PRO A 29 7.48 -3.26 -10.73
N TYR A 30 6.52 -2.75 -9.96
CA TYR A 30 6.52 -1.40 -9.40
C TYR A 30 6.78 -1.39 -7.90
N ALA A 31 7.12 -2.53 -7.29
CA ALA A 31 7.30 -2.64 -5.84
C ALA A 31 8.45 -1.78 -5.30
N ASP A 32 9.51 -1.62 -6.09
CA ASP A 32 10.70 -0.85 -5.72
C ASP A 32 10.64 0.63 -6.15
N LEU A 33 9.52 1.06 -6.75
CA LEU A 33 9.35 2.45 -7.17
C LEU A 33 8.92 3.33 -5.99
N ASP A 34 9.79 4.24 -5.57
CA ASP A 34 9.44 5.26 -4.58
C ASP A 34 8.53 6.38 -5.15
N LYS A 35 8.43 6.48 -6.49
CA LYS A 35 7.65 7.51 -7.21
C LYS A 35 6.72 6.88 -8.23
N CYS A 36 5.55 7.48 -8.41
CA CYS A 36 4.58 7.04 -9.39
C CYS A 36 5.15 7.18 -10.81
N PRO A 37 5.08 6.14 -11.67
CA PRO A 37 5.58 6.24 -13.06
C PRO A 37 4.73 7.17 -13.95
N LEU A 38 3.49 7.47 -13.53
CA LEU A 38 2.54 8.28 -14.31
C LEU A 38 2.56 9.77 -13.94
N CYS A 39 2.70 10.09 -12.64
CA CYS A 39 2.65 11.47 -12.16
C CYS A 39 3.90 11.92 -11.40
N HIS A 40 4.90 11.04 -11.28
CA HIS A 40 6.23 11.28 -10.68
C HIS A 40 6.23 11.75 -9.21
N ARG A 41 5.08 11.75 -8.54
CA ARG A 41 4.99 12.07 -7.12
C ARG A 41 5.46 10.92 -6.25
N SER A 42 6.03 11.27 -5.09
CA SER A 42 6.40 10.31 -4.06
C SER A 42 5.20 9.48 -3.60
N GLN A 43 5.43 8.18 -3.46
CA GLN A 43 4.54 7.23 -2.79
C GLN A 43 4.45 7.50 -1.28
N TYR A 44 5.46 8.15 -0.70
CA TYR A 44 5.55 8.41 0.73
C TYR A 44 5.24 9.86 1.07
N ASP A 45 4.77 10.06 2.30
CA ASP A 45 4.62 11.39 2.90
C ASP A 45 6.00 11.99 3.15
N GLU A 46 6.38 12.96 2.33
CA GLU A 46 7.70 13.60 2.36
C GLU A 46 7.92 14.42 3.64
N VAL A 47 6.85 14.99 4.21
CA VAL A 47 6.93 15.74 5.47
C VAL A 47 7.19 14.78 6.62
N HIS A 48 6.46 13.66 6.67
CA HIS A 48 6.68 12.63 7.70
C HIS A 48 8.08 12.01 7.58
N LEU A 49 8.53 11.74 6.35
CA LEU A 49 9.86 11.21 6.09
C LEU A 49 10.96 12.18 6.56
N ALA A 50 10.83 13.47 6.26
CA ALA A 50 11.80 14.48 6.69
C ALA A 50 11.87 14.63 8.22
N LEU A 51 10.72 14.55 8.91
CA LEU A 51 10.67 14.74 10.37
C LEU A 51 11.09 13.49 11.16
N THR A 52 10.86 12.29 10.63
CA THR A 52 10.99 11.04 11.40
C THR A 52 12.00 10.04 10.82
N GLY A 53 12.44 10.25 9.58
CA GLY A 53 13.24 9.29 8.81
C GLY A 53 12.46 8.05 8.37
N LYS A 54 11.15 7.97 8.62
CA LYS A 54 10.33 6.78 8.32
C LYS A 54 9.49 6.98 7.06
N LYS A 55 9.49 5.96 6.19
CA LYS A 55 8.65 5.89 5.00
C LYS A 55 7.21 5.55 5.40
N LYS A 56 6.29 6.53 5.28
CA LYS A 56 4.84 6.32 5.46
C LYS A 56 4.14 6.44 4.10
N PRO A 57 3.50 5.38 3.58
CA PRO A 57 2.76 5.44 2.33
C PRO A 57 1.63 6.48 2.41
N ARG A 58 1.43 7.23 1.33
CA ARG A 58 0.37 8.27 1.28
C ARG A 58 -1.02 7.66 1.16
N GLN A 59 -1.15 6.50 0.52
CA GLN A 59 -2.41 5.78 0.38
C GLN A 59 -2.16 4.28 0.25
N GLN A 60 -3.08 3.48 0.81
CA GLN A 60 -3.07 2.02 0.73
C GLN A 60 -4.43 1.51 0.29
N PHE A 61 -4.45 0.47 -0.54
CA PHE A 61 -5.62 -0.28 -0.95
C PHE A 61 -5.61 -1.65 -0.29
N HIS A 62 -6.79 -2.09 0.14
CA HIS A 62 -6.98 -3.39 0.77
C HIS A 62 -7.77 -4.29 -0.18
N THR A 63 -7.12 -5.32 -0.70
CA THR A 63 -7.80 -6.40 -1.41
C THR A 63 -8.25 -7.42 -0.36
N ILE A 64 -9.55 -7.61 -0.24
CA ILE A 64 -10.14 -8.63 0.63
C ILE A 64 -10.28 -9.89 -0.23
N SER A 65 -9.32 -10.81 -0.11
CA SER A 65 -9.43 -12.13 -0.72
C SER A 65 -10.33 -13.00 0.14
N LEU A 66 -11.42 -13.45 -0.47
CA LEU A 66 -12.21 -14.56 0.05
C LEU A 66 -11.39 -15.82 -0.25
N GLY A 67 -11.09 -16.60 0.79
CA GLY A 67 -10.41 -17.89 0.65
C GLY A 67 -11.22 -18.85 -0.23
N PRO A 68 -10.58 -19.93 -0.73
CA PRO A 68 -11.28 -21.01 -1.41
C PRO A 68 -12.32 -21.69 -0.51
#